data_AF-A0A062VAS1-F1
#
_entry.id   AF-A0A062VAS1-F1
#
_cell.length_a   1.000
_cell.length_b   1.000
_cell.length_c   1.000
_cell.angle_alpha   90.00
_cell.angle_beta   90.00
_cell.angle_gamma   90.00
#
_symmetry.space_group_name_H-M   'P 1'
#
loop_
_entity.id
_entity.type
_entity.pdbx_description
1 polymer ?
#
loop_
_entity_poly.entity_id
_entity_poly.type
_entity_poly.pdbx_seq_one_letter_code
_entity_poly.pdbx_strand_id
1 'polypeptide(L)'
;MAEMDELDKKKIRLKISNDTRKFEIELFWKRSLFFWGFIASAFIAFVASYKSNPILSFVIANFGLACSIAWTLANRGSKFWQENWEQCVTNNEDEVIGPLFKEVQPRLDKDGFWLSARRFSVSKLTIALSDYVAILWLFINSYLIIKILNIEFAILMDNTVLLLTLFTLIWIVLTLHFSKGKSVDSKEK
;
A
#
# COMPACT_ATOMS: atom_id res chain seq x y z
N MET A 1 21.93 33.37 -25.99
CA MET A 1 22.56 32.03 -26.13
C MET A 1 22.63 31.30 -24.78
N ALA A 2 23.08 31.95 -23.70
CA ALA A 2 23.08 31.35 -22.35
C ALA A 2 21.68 31.03 -21.77
N GLU A 3 20.68 31.90 -21.95
CA GLU A 3 19.30 31.61 -21.49
C GLU A 3 18.63 30.43 -22.23
N MET A 4 18.96 30.25 -23.52
CA MET A 4 18.44 29.13 -24.32
C MET A 4 18.98 27.79 -23.78
N ASP A 5 20.26 27.76 -23.39
CA ASP A 5 20.93 26.60 -22.79
C ASP A 5 20.34 26.24 -21.41
N GLU A 6 20.01 27.25 -20.59
CA GLU A 6 19.37 27.03 -19.29
C GLU A 6 17.93 26.50 -19.40
N LEU A 7 17.14 27.02 -20.36
CA LEU A 7 15.79 26.52 -20.61
C LEU A 7 15.82 25.06 -21.11
N ASP A 8 16.79 24.71 -21.95
CA ASP A 8 16.95 23.35 -22.44
C ASP A 8 17.36 22.38 -21.31
N LYS A 9 18.23 22.81 -20.39
CA LYS A 9 18.52 22.04 -19.16
C LYS A 9 17.27 21.82 -18.31
N LYS A 10 16.40 22.84 -18.14
CA LYS A 10 15.14 22.71 -17.38
C LYS A 10 14.18 21.71 -18.04
N LYS A 11 14.04 21.76 -19.37
CA LYS A 11 13.27 20.76 -20.13
C LYS A 11 13.78 19.34 -19.91
N ILE A 12 15.11 19.15 -19.96
CA ILE A 12 15.74 17.83 -19.73
C ILE A 12 15.45 17.34 -18.30
N ARG A 13 15.61 18.20 -17.28
CA ARG A 13 15.33 17.84 -15.88
C ARG A 13 13.88 17.44 -15.66
N LEU A 14 12.94 18.20 -16.22
CA LEU A 14 11.52 17.90 -16.15
C LEU A 14 11.20 16.55 -16.80
N LYS A 15 11.76 16.32 -18.00
CA LYS A 15 11.60 15.05 -18.73
C LYS A 15 12.12 13.86 -17.91
N ILE A 16 13.36 13.93 -17.42
CA ILE A 16 13.96 12.86 -16.60
C ILE A 16 13.15 12.61 -15.33
N SER A 17 12.69 13.66 -14.66
CA SER A 17 11.89 13.54 -13.43
C SER A 17 10.55 12.86 -13.71
N ASN A 18 9.88 13.24 -14.80
CA ASN A 18 8.59 12.66 -15.18
C ASN A 18 8.71 11.21 -15.66
N ASP A 19 9.76 10.91 -16.45
CA ASP A 19 10.05 9.55 -16.92
C ASP A 19 10.39 8.63 -15.74
N THR A 20 11.23 9.10 -14.80
CA THR A 20 11.56 8.35 -13.57
C THR A 20 10.33 8.14 -12.69
N ARG A 21 9.48 9.14 -12.51
CA ARG A 21 8.21 9.01 -11.77
C ARG A 21 7.33 7.92 -12.38
N LYS A 22 7.17 7.90 -13.71
CA LYS A 22 6.40 6.86 -14.42
C LYS A 22 7.02 5.48 -14.22
N PHE A 23 8.34 5.38 -14.33
CA PHE A 23 9.07 4.14 -14.11
C PHE A 23 8.89 3.59 -12.68
N GLU A 24 8.96 4.44 -11.66
CA GLU A 24 8.73 4.02 -10.27
C GLU A 24 7.30 3.53 -10.02
N ILE A 25 6.29 4.15 -10.65
CA ILE A 25 4.90 3.66 -10.57
C ILE A 25 4.80 2.26 -11.19
N GLU A 26 5.47 2.01 -12.31
CA GLU A 26 5.49 0.68 -12.94
C GLU A 26 6.20 -0.36 -12.07
N LEU A 27 7.37 0.00 -11.50
CA LEU A 27 8.09 -0.87 -10.59
C LEU A 27 7.31 -1.15 -9.31
N PHE A 28 6.55 -0.19 -8.79
CA PHE A 28 5.70 -0.38 -7.62
C PHE A 28 4.71 -1.55 -7.82
N TRP A 29 4.07 -1.63 -8.99
CA TRP A 29 3.17 -2.73 -9.32
C TRP A 29 3.92 -4.06 -9.50
N LYS A 30 5.08 -4.05 -10.16
CA LYS A 30 5.91 -5.27 -10.34
C LYS A 30 6.39 -5.83 -9.00
N ARG A 31 6.87 -4.98 -8.09
CA ARG A 31 7.27 -5.36 -6.73
C ARG A 31 6.08 -5.93 -5.96
N SER A 32 4.90 -5.30 -6.07
CA SER A 32 3.69 -5.79 -5.41
C SER A 32 3.29 -7.18 -5.89
N LEU A 33 3.33 -7.43 -7.20
CA LEU A 33 3.02 -8.75 -7.77
C LEU A 33 3.99 -9.82 -7.29
N PHE A 34 5.29 -9.49 -7.22
CA PHE A 34 6.32 -10.39 -6.71
C PHE A 34 6.00 -10.88 -5.28
N PHE A 35 5.75 -9.96 -4.34
CA PHE A 35 5.41 -10.34 -2.96
C PHE A 35 4.08 -11.06 -2.86
N TRP A 36 3.07 -10.64 -3.62
CA TRP A 36 1.76 -11.29 -3.63
C TRP A 36 1.84 -12.76 -4.04
N GLY A 37 2.72 -13.10 -5.01
CA GLY A 37 2.96 -14.49 -5.42
C GLY A 37 3.44 -15.39 -4.28
N PHE A 38 4.43 -14.94 -3.50
CA PHE A 38 4.92 -15.69 -2.33
C PHE A 38 3.86 -15.83 -1.25
N ILE A 39 3.14 -14.75 -0.95
CA ILE A 39 2.13 -14.74 0.10
C ILE A 39 0.94 -15.63 -0.26
N ALA A 40 0.44 -15.57 -1.50
CA ALA A 40 -0.62 -16.43 -1.98
C ALA A 40 -0.21 -17.91 -1.92
N SER A 41 1.02 -18.22 -2.36
CA SER A 41 1.57 -19.58 -2.29
C SER A 41 1.70 -20.07 -0.84
N ALA A 42 2.12 -19.20 0.08
CA ALA A 42 2.21 -19.51 1.51
C ALA A 42 0.83 -19.81 2.11
N PHE A 43 -0.23 -19.07 1.74
CA PHE A 43 -1.59 -19.39 2.19
C PHE A 43 -2.05 -20.77 1.71
N ILE A 44 -1.83 -21.11 0.43
CA ILE A 44 -2.19 -22.42 -0.11
C ILE A 44 -1.43 -23.54 0.63
N ALA A 45 -0.11 -23.37 0.80
CA ALA A 45 0.72 -24.35 1.50
C ALA A 45 0.31 -24.49 2.98
N PHE A 46 -0.06 -23.39 3.63
CA PHE A 46 -0.57 -23.40 5.00
C PHE A 46 -1.85 -24.23 5.12
N VAL A 47 -2.85 -23.97 4.25
CA VAL A 47 -4.10 -24.73 4.25
C VAL A 47 -3.87 -26.22 4.00
N ALA A 48 -2.96 -26.55 3.07
CA ALA A 48 -2.60 -27.94 2.76
C ALA A 48 -1.91 -28.68 3.92
N SER A 49 -1.14 -27.97 4.76
CA SER A 49 -0.39 -28.55 5.88
C SER A 49 -1.12 -28.48 7.23
N TYR A 50 -2.14 -27.64 7.37
CA TYR A 50 -2.78 -27.28 8.65
C TYR A 50 -3.24 -28.48 9.49
N LYS A 51 -3.81 -29.51 8.85
CA LYS A 51 -4.31 -30.71 9.55
C LYS A 51 -3.28 -31.81 9.69
N SER A 52 -2.29 -31.86 8.78
CA SER A 52 -1.37 -32.99 8.66
C SER A 52 -0.10 -32.80 9.48
N ASN A 53 0.45 -31.58 9.52
CA ASN A 53 1.70 -31.31 10.20
C ASN A 53 1.70 -29.89 10.82
N PRO A 54 1.44 -29.77 12.14
CA PRO A 54 1.39 -28.50 12.85
C PRO A 54 2.71 -27.72 12.79
N ILE A 55 3.86 -28.41 12.86
CA ILE A 55 5.19 -27.79 12.81
C ILE A 55 5.45 -27.19 11.43
N LEU A 56 5.15 -27.94 10.36
CA LEU A 56 5.29 -27.44 8.99
C LEU A 56 4.36 -26.24 8.74
N SER A 57 3.12 -26.31 9.24
CA SER A 57 2.15 -25.20 9.16
C SER A 57 2.69 -23.94 9.85
N PHE A 58 3.35 -24.11 11.00
CA PHE A 58 3.97 -23.01 11.73
C PHE A 58 5.16 -22.42 10.97
N VAL A 59 6.03 -23.24 10.38
CA VAL A 59 7.14 -22.75 9.55
C VAL A 59 6.62 -21.96 8.34
N ILE A 60 5.59 -22.46 7.66
CA ILE A 60 4.96 -21.77 6.53
C ILE A 60 4.31 -20.45 6.97
N ALA A 61 3.64 -20.43 8.13
CA ALA A 61 3.05 -19.21 8.68
C ALA A 61 4.10 -18.15 9.02
N ASN A 62 5.27 -18.54 9.54
CA ASN A 62 6.39 -17.63 9.78
C ASN A 62 6.96 -17.08 8.45
N PHE A 63 7.07 -17.92 7.43
CA PHE A 63 7.47 -17.49 6.09
C PHE A 63 6.49 -16.47 5.51
N GLY A 64 5.18 -16.75 5.57
CA GLY A 64 4.13 -15.83 5.11
C GLY A 64 4.18 -14.49 5.85
N LEU A 65 4.43 -14.50 7.16
CA LEU A 65 4.63 -13.31 7.97
C LEU A 65 5.85 -12.50 7.49
N ALA A 66 7.01 -13.14 7.33
CA ALA A 66 8.23 -12.48 6.89
C ALA A 66 8.07 -11.83 5.51
N CYS A 67 7.47 -12.55 4.55
CA CYS A 67 7.14 -12.00 3.23
C CYS A 67 6.20 -10.79 3.32
N SER A 68 5.20 -10.84 4.21
CA SER A 68 4.23 -9.76 4.37
C SER A 68 4.84 -8.51 5.02
N ILE A 69 5.75 -8.68 5.98
CA ILE A 69 6.52 -7.57 6.56
C ILE A 69 7.45 -6.95 5.51
N ALA A 70 8.15 -7.77 4.72
CA ALA A 70 8.99 -7.27 3.64
C ALA A 70 8.18 -6.48 2.59
N TRP A 71 7.01 -6.99 2.20
CA TRP A 71 6.09 -6.31 1.29
C TRP A 71 5.64 -4.96 1.85
N THR A 72 5.29 -4.97 3.12
CA THR A 72 4.87 -3.81 3.90
C THR A 72 5.91 -2.68 3.91
N LEU A 73 7.19 -3.03 4.11
CA LEU A 73 8.29 -2.07 4.07
C LEU A 73 8.59 -1.60 2.64
N ALA A 74 8.56 -2.51 1.67
CA ALA A 74 8.77 -2.20 0.26
C ALA A 74 7.72 -1.21 -0.29
N ASN A 75 6.46 -1.34 0.13
CA ASN A 75 5.39 -0.41 -0.26
C ASN A 75 5.61 0.99 0.32
N ARG A 76 6.05 1.10 1.57
CA ARG A 76 6.42 2.39 2.19
C ARG A 76 7.62 3.04 1.49
N GLY A 77 8.65 2.26 1.18
CA GLY A 77 9.81 2.73 0.43
C GLY A 77 9.44 3.21 -0.99
N SER A 78 8.58 2.47 -1.67
CA SER A 78 8.08 2.87 -3.01
C SER A 78 7.31 4.19 -2.94
N LYS A 79 6.48 4.36 -1.90
CA LYS A 79 5.75 5.61 -1.69
C LYS A 79 6.68 6.80 -1.45
N PHE A 80 7.73 6.63 -0.64
CA PHE A 80 8.71 7.68 -0.38
C PHE A 80 9.36 8.18 -1.69
N TRP A 81 9.85 7.26 -2.52
CA TRP A 81 10.48 7.63 -3.79
C TRP A 81 9.50 8.23 -4.79
N GLN A 82 8.27 7.72 -4.84
CA GLN A 82 7.21 8.30 -5.66
C GLN A 82 6.94 9.76 -5.29
N GLU A 83 6.76 10.06 -3.99
CA GLU A 83 6.52 11.42 -3.51
C GLU A 83 7.72 12.35 -3.80
N ASN A 84 8.95 11.84 -3.67
CA ASN A 84 10.15 12.58 -4.03
C ASN A 84 10.16 12.98 -5.53
N TRP A 85 9.90 12.03 -6.43
CA TRP A 85 9.88 12.33 -7.86
C TRP A 85 8.70 13.19 -8.28
N GLU A 86 7.53 13.05 -7.62
CA GLU A 86 6.40 13.96 -7.79
C GLU A 86 6.79 15.41 -7.43
N GLN A 87 7.55 15.62 -6.35
CA GLN A 87 8.08 16.93 -5.98
C GLN A 87 9.11 17.44 -6.99
N CYS A 88 10.02 16.58 -7.47
CA CYS A 88 10.97 16.97 -8.52
C CYS A 88 10.25 17.46 -9.78
N VAL A 89 9.21 16.75 -10.25
CA VAL A 89 8.41 17.20 -11.40
C VAL A 89 7.77 18.56 -11.12
N THR A 90 7.10 18.68 -9.97
CA THR A 90 6.41 19.89 -9.51
C THR A 90 7.34 21.11 -9.40
N ASN A 91 8.60 20.91 -9.03
CA ASN A 91 9.57 22.00 -8.88
C ASN A 91 10.20 22.44 -10.21
N ASN A 92 10.16 21.59 -11.24
CA ASN A 92 10.77 21.87 -12.55
C ASN A 92 9.74 22.23 -13.64
N GLU A 93 8.44 22.21 -13.34
CA GLU A 93 7.39 22.42 -14.36
C GLU A 93 7.08 23.89 -14.68
N ASP A 94 7.13 24.79 -13.70
CA ASP A 94 6.54 26.15 -13.80
C ASP A 94 7.06 26.93 -15.01
N GLU A 95 8.36 26.86 -15.26
CA GLU A 95 9.02 27.62 -16.32
C GLU A 95 8.96 26.94 -17.70
N VAL A 96 8.56 25.66 -17.75
CA VAL A 96 8.58 24.86 -19.00
C VAL A 96 7.17 24.63 -19.54
N ILE A 97 6.26 24.20 -18.67
CA ILE A 97 4.89 23.81 -19.05
C ILE A 97 3.82 24.50 -18.19
N GLY A 98 4.21 25.37 -17.25
CA GLY A 98 3.31 25.94 -16.25
C GLY A 98 2.93 24.93 -15.15
N PRO A 99 1.93 25.24 -14.32
CA PRO A 99 1.57 24.47 -13.13
C PRO A 99 0.72 23.22 -13.43
N LEU A 100 1.10 22.43 -14.44
CA LEU A 100 0.29 21.32 -14.96
C LEU A 100 0.01 20.23 -13.90
N PHE A 101 1.01 19.86 -13.11
CA PHE A 101 0.93 18.83 -12.08
C PHE A 101 0.50 19.40 -10.71
N LYS A 102 0.69 20.70 -10.48
CA LYS A 102 0.15 21.42 -9.30
C LYS A 102 -1.35 21.64 -9.35
N GLU A 103 -1.88 22.00 -10.51
CA GLU A 103 -3.29 22.34 -10.64
C GLU A 103 -4.17 21.10 -10.61
N VAL A 104 -4.95 20.96 -9.52
CA VAL A 104 -5.91 19.88 -9.42
C VAL A 104 -7.26 20.33 -9.98
N GLN A 105 -7.65 19.74 -11.10
CA GLN A 105 -8.92 20.00 -11.75
C GLN A 105 -10.10 19.60 -10.84
N PRO A 106 -11.22 20.35 -10.86
CA PRO A 106 -12.42 19.98 -10.13
C PRO A 106 -13.00 18.67 -10.67
N ARG A 107 -13.63 17.90 -9.78
CA ARG A 107 -14.34 16.69 -10.18
C ARG A 107 -15.53 17.04 -11.06
N LEU A 108 -15.74 16.25 -12.11
CA LEU A 108 -16.90 16.37 -13.01
C LEU A 108 -18.17 15.82 -12.35
N ASP A 109 -18.03 14.81 -11.50
CA ASP A 109 -19.11 14.11 -10.82
C ASP A 109 -19.36 14.67 -9.40
N LYS A 110 -20.26 15.65 -9.30
CA LYS A 110 -20.56 16.32 -8.03
C LYS A 110 -21.48 15.52 -7.10
N ASP A 111 -22.35 14.67 -7.66
CA ASP A 111 -23.50 14.10 -6.94
C ASP A 111 -23.43 12.57 -6.72
N GLY A 112 -22.28 11.93 -6.95
CA GLY A 112 -22.15 10.48 -6.80
C GLY A 112 -22.00 10.02 -5.35
N PHE A 113 -23.01 9.33 -4.80
CA PHE A 113 -23.02 8.86 -3.41
C PHE A 113 -22.01 7.73 -3.12
N TRP A 114 -21.71 6.87 -4.12
CA TRP A 114 -20.87 5.66 -3.91
C TRP A 114 -19.78 5.45 -4.97
N LEU A 115 -20.09 5.56 -6.26
CA LEU A 115 -19.14 5.32 -7.37
C LEU A 115 -18.47 6.58 -7.91
N SER A 116 -18.58 7.70 -7.18
CA SER A 116 -17.91 8.94 -7.57
C SER A 116 -16.39 8.81 -7.53
N ALA A 117 -15.68 9.52 -8.40
CA ALA A 117 -14.24 9.71 -8.32
C ALA A 117 -13.85 10.31 -6.96
N ARG A 118 -12.90 9.67 -6.28
CA ARG A 118 -12.35 10.11 -4.99
C ARG A 118 -10.82 10.10 -5.05
N ARG A 119 -10.21 11.03 -4.32
CA ARG A 119 -8.76 11.12 -4.20
C ARG A 119 -8.29 10.06 -3.19
N PHE A 120 -8.08 8.84 -3.63
CA PHE A 120 -7.37 7.83 -2.85
C PHE A 120 -5.94 7.70 -3.36
N SER A 121 -4.98 7.57 -2.45
CA SER A 121 -3.61 7.23 -2.81
C SER A 121 -3.51 5.72 -2.97
N VAL A 122 -3.19 5.28 -4.20
CA VAL A 122 -2.98 3.87 -4.53
C VAL A 122 -1.93 3.26 -3.59
N SER A 123 -0.79 3.93 -3.40
CA SER A 123 0.29 3.45 -2.55
C SER A 123 -0.13 3.34 -1.08
N LYS A 124 -0.98 4.25 -0.57
CA LYS A 124 -1.55 4.11 0.79
C LYS A 124 -2.47 2.90 0.93
N LEU A 125 -3.33 2.65 -0.07
CA LEU A 125 -4.22 1.49 -0.08
C LEU A 125 -3.42 0.18 -0.07
N THR A 126 -2.37 0.10 -0.90
CA THR A 126 -1.51 -1.09 -0.94
C THR A 126 -0.72 -1.27 0.34
N ILE A 127 -0.24 -0.19 0.98
CA ILE A 127 0.38 -0.24 2.31
C ILE A 127 -0.60 -0.81 3.34
N ALA A 128 -1.82 -0.28 3.40
CA ALA A 128 -2.85 -0.74 4.32
C ALA A 128 -3.22 -2.22 4.08
N LEU A 129 -3.25 -2.65 2.82
CA LEU A 129 -3.47 -4.06 2.46
C LEU A 129 -2.31 -4.94 2.93
N SER A 130 -1.05 -4.55 2.67
CA SER A 130 0.10 -5.33 3.11
C SER A 130 0.21 -5.41 4.63
N ASP A 131 -0.08 -4.31 5.34
CA ASP A 131 -0.14 -4.26 6.81
C ASP A 131 -1.20 -5.24 7.35
N TYR A 132 -2.39 -5.22 6.76
CA TYR A 132 -3.49 -6.12 7.13
C TYR A 132 -3.09 -7.59 6.98
N VAL A 133 -2.47 -7.94 5.85
CA VAL A 133 -2.01 -9.30 5.59
C VAL A 133 -0.91 -9.73 6.57
N ALA A 134 0.01 -8.83 6.92
CA ALA A 134 1.01 -9.09 7.95
C ALA A 134 0.37 -9.37 9.32
N ILE A 135 -0.64 -8.58 9.72
CA ILE A 135 -1.39 -8.78 10.97
C ILE A 135 -2.16 -10.10 10.94
N LEU A 136 -2.77 -10.48 9.81
CA LEU A 136 -3.41 -11.80 9.68
C LEU A 136 -2.42 -12.94 9.90
N TRP A 137 -1.23 -12.87 9.29
CA TRP A 137 -0.19 -13.86 9.54
C TRP A 137 0.27 -13.85 11.00
N LEU A 138 0.34 -12.69 11.66
CA LEU A 138 0.61 -12.64 13.11
C LEU A 138 -0.46 -13.41 13.90
N PHE A 139 -1.75 -13.17 13.64
CA PHE A 139 -2.82 -13.91 14.31
C PHE A 139 -2.74 -15.42 14.07
N ILE A 140 -2.45 -15.85 12.83
CA ILE A 140 -2.27 -17.27 12.50
C ILE A 140 -1.09 -17.87 13.29
N ASN A 141 0.05 -17.18 13.35
CA ASN A 141 1.22 -17.63 14.10
C ASN A 141 0.91 -17.72 15.60
N SER A 142 0.30 -16.68 16.19
CA SER A 142 -0.09 -16.66 17.60
C SER A 142 -1.04 -17.81 17.93
N TYR A 143 -2.03 -18.07 17.08
CA TYR A 143 -2.95 -19.18 17.24
C TYR A 143 -2.24 -20.54 17.22
N LEU A 144 -1.31 -20.74 16.27
CA LEU A 144 -0.52 -21.97 16.20
C LEU A 144 0.38 -22.16 17.41
N ILE A 145 1.01 -21.09 17.92
CA ILE A 145 1.84 -21.15 19.13
C ILE A 145 1.00 -21.62 20.32
N ILE A 146 -0.17 -21.01 20.55
CA ILE A 146 -1.08 -21.40 21.64
C ILE A 146 -1.47 -22.88 21.51
N LYS A 147 -1.80 -23.32 20.29
CA LYS A 147 -2.18 -24.70 20.00
C LYS A 147 -1.02 -25.70 20.23
N ILE A 148 0.20 -25.37 19.80
CA ILE A 148 1.38 -26.23 19.94
C ILE A 148 1.84 -26.32 21.39
N LEU A 149 1.80 -25.21 22.13
CA LEU A 149 2.14 -25.15 23.56
C LEU A 149 1.02 -25.67 24.47
N ASN A 150 -0.13 -26.04 23.89
CA ASN A 150 -1.31 -26.55 24.60
C ASN A 150 -1.77 -25.64 25.75
N ILE A 151 -1.71 -24.32 25.52
CA ILE A 151 -2.12 -23.32 26.52
C ILE A 151 -3.65 -23.24 26.51
N GLU A 152 -4.29 -23.58 27.63
CA GLU A 152 -5.75 -23.50 27.77
C GLU A 152 -6.22 -22.04 27.80
N PHE A 153 -6.92 -21.61 26.75
CA PHE A 153 -7.54 -20.29 26.64
C PHE A 153 -8.99 -20.41 26.12
N ALA A 154 -9.86 -21.02 26.93
CA ALA A 154 -11.24 -21.32 26.54
C ALA A 154 -12.05 -20.05 26.18
N ILE A 155 -11.87 -18.96 26.92
CA ILE A 155 -12.67 -17.71 26.76
C ILE A 155 -12.34 -16.97 25.46
N LEU A 156 -11.09 -17.11 24.96
CA LEU A 156 -10.66 -16.39 23.76
C LEU A 156 -11.17 -17.07 22.48
N MET A 157 -11.19 -18.41 22.45
CA MET A 157 -11.52 -19.17 21.23
C MET A 157 -12.96 -18.97 20.77
N ASP A 158 -13.94 -18.98 21.68
CA ASP A 158 -15.37 -18.82 21.32
C ASP A 158 -15.68 -17.44 20.72
N ASN A 159 -14.94 -16.40 21.12
CA ASN A 159 -15.13 -15.03 20.64
C ASN A 159 -14.21 -14.65 19.47
N THR A 160 -13.30 -15.54 19.03
CA THR A 160 -12.31 -15.22 17.98
C THR A 160 -12.93 -14.75 16.67
N VAL A 161 -14.00 -15.42 16.20
CA VAL A 161 -14.65 -15.07 14.93
C VAL A 161 -15.25 -13.66 14.97
N LEU A 162 -15.93 -13.32 16.08
CA LEU A 162 -16.49 -11.99 16.28
C LEU A 162 -15.38 -10.93 16.36
N LEU A 163 -14.31 -11.20 17.12
CA LEU A 163 -13.17 -10.28 17.26
C LEU A 163 -12.47 -10.04 15.92
N LEU A 164 -12.23 -11.08 15.12
CA LEU A 164 -11.63 -10.94 13.79
C LEU A 164 -12.54 -10.17 12.84
N THR A 165 -13.86 -10.41 12.89
CA THR A 165 -14.83 -9.67 12.07
C THR A 165 -14.85 -8.18 12.43
N LEU A 166 -14.91 -7.87 13.74
CA LEU A 166 -14.84 -6.48 14.22
C LEU A 166 -13.52 -5.82 13.84
N PHE A 167 -12.40 -6.52 13.99
CA PHE A 167 -11.09 -6.04 13.56
C PHE A 167 -11.09 -5.70 12.06
N THR A 168 -11.60 -6.59 11.20
CA THR A 168 -11.69 -6.33 9.75
C THR A 168 -12.56 -5.11 9.44
N LEU A 169 -13.72 -4.97 10.09
CA LEU A 169 -14.60 -3.81 9.91
C LEU A 169 -13.92 -2.50 10.32
N ILE A 170 -13.27 -2.49 11.49
CA ILE A 170 -12.50 -1.35 11.97
C ILE A 170 -11.38 -1.02 10.97
N TRP A 171 -10.64 -2.04 10.51
CA TRP A 171 -9.54 -1.86 9.56
C TRP A 171 -10.01 -1.25 8.23
N ILE A 172 -11.17 -1.67 7.72
CA ILE A 172 -11.78 -1.08 6.51
C ILE A 172 -12.08 0.39 6.74
N VAL A 173 -12.70 0.74 7.87
CA VAL A 173 -13.02 2.15 8.22
C VAL A 173 -11.73 2.99 8.31
N LEU A 174 -10.70 2.49 9.01
CA LEU A 174 -9.41 3.16 9.10
C LEU A 174 -8.77 3.35 7.72
N THR A 175 -8.80 2.31 6.88
CA THR A 175 -8.27 2.36 5.51
C THR A 175 -8.99 3.43 4.69
N LEU A 176 -10.32 3.50 4.74
CA LEU A 176 -11.11 4.51 4.03
C LEU A 176 -10.83 5.94 4.53
N HIS A 177 -10.52 6.10 5.82
CA HIS A 177 -10.20 7.40 6.41
C HIS A 177 -8.78 7.86 6.03
N PHE A 178 -7.76 7.04 6.27
CA PHE A 178 -6.35 7.43 6.12
C PHE A 178 -5.81 7.35 4.69
N SER A 179 -6.45 6.59 3.80
CA SER A 179 -6.02 6.44 2.41
C SER A 179 -6.42 7.59 1.51
N LYS A 180 -7.23 8.54 2.00
CA LYS A 180 -7.53 9.78 1.29
C LYS A 180 -6.23 10.54 0.98
N GLY A 181 -6.11 11.04 -0.24
CA GLY A 181 -5.05 11.97 -0.65
C GLY A 181 -5.21 13.31 0.08
N LYS A 182 -4.17 14.14 0.10
CA LYS A 182 -4.27 15.48 0.67
C LYS A 182 -5.41 16.24 -0.03
N SER A 183 -6.39 16.73 0.74
CA SER A 183 -7.32 17.73 0.23
C SER A 183 -6.51 19.01 0.02
N VAL A 184 -6.49 19.50 -1.21
CA VAL A 184 -6.29 20.93 -1.39
C VAL A 184 -7.65 21.49 -1.05
N ASP A 185 -7.82 21.98 0.19
CA ASP A 185 -8.96 22.83 0.48
C ASP A 185 -8.99 23.89 -0.60
N SER A 186 -10.12 24.00 -1.28
CA SER A 186 -10.46 25.16 -2.09
C SER A 186 -10.54 26.36 -1.16
N LYS A 187 -9.38 26.84 -0.69
CA LYS A 187 -9.28 28.14 -0.04
C LYS A 187 -9.47 29.18 -1.15
N GLU A 188 -10.68 29.74 -1.12
CA GLU A 188 -11.00 31.11 -1.46
C GLU A 188 -10.48 31.59 -2.83
N LYS A 189 -11.34 31.42 -3.84
CA LYS A 189 -11.51 32.45 -4.86
C LYS A 189 -12.50 33.49 -4.35
#